data_AF-A0AAC9XX74-F1
#
_entry.id   AF-A0AAC9XX74-F1
#
_cell.length_a   1.000
_cell.length_b   1.000
_cell.length_c   1.000
_cell.angle_alpha   90.00
_cell.angle_beta   90.00
_cell.angle_gamma   90.00
#
_symmetry.space_group_name_H-M   'P 1'
#
loop_
_entity.id
_entity.type
_entity.pdbx_description
1 polymer ?
#
loop_
_entity_poly.entity_id
_entity_poly.type
_entity_poly.pdbx_seq_one_letter_code
_entity_poly.pdbx_strand_id
1 'polypeptide(L)'
;MLTLNSLSITLKSLRITASQELASEDASGQSSSTDQAETGIKAKTLAVSGFLTFTQAEHLAQLFDMAEATESGARVIFRISNHTASALGVKQVRFSSKIEAVEQQTTRQWSVSFTLSECRSVPEKVEERTPPAEANQQGGKSNVQYANIGDHLQKNFESLRTV
;
A
#
# COMPACT_ATOMS: atom_id res chain seq x y z
N MET A 1 1.66 -24.21 2.54
CA MET A 1 0.36 -23.54 2.37
C MET A 1 0.61 -22.08 1.98
N LEU A 2 -0.23 -21.53 1.11
CA LEU A 2 -0.24 -20.12 0.72
C LEU A 2 -1.61 -19.57 1.09
N THR A 3 -1.66 -18.37 1.67
CA THR A 3 -2.93 -17.71 1.99
C THR A 3 -2.97 -16.33 1.35
N LEU A 4 -4.10 -16.00 0.72
CA LEU A 4 -4.40 -14.68 0.18
C LEU A 4 -5.66 -14.16 0.88
N ASN A 5 -5.53 -13.07 1.65
CA ASN A 5 -6.52 -12.62 2.64
C ASN A 5 -6.89 -13.76 3.60
N SER A 6 -8.14 -14.24 3.53
CA SER A 6 -8.64 -15.35 4.34
C SER A 6 -8.73 -16.66 3.54
N LEU A 7 -8.40 -16.66 2.24
CA LEU A 7 -8.48 -17.86 1.41
C LEU A 7 -7.16 -18.64 1.45
N SER A 8 -7.25 -19.91 1.85
CA SER A 8 -6.11 -20.83 1.79
C SER A 8 -6.03 -21.51 0.42
N ILE A 9 -4.93 -21.27 -0.28
CA ILE A 9 -4.59 -21.91 -1.55
C ILE A 9 -3.75 -23.16 -1.24
N THR A 10 -4.37 -24.33 -1.40
CA THR A 10 -3.75 -25.62 -1.15
C THR A 10 -3.40 -26.31 -2.46
N LEU A 11 -2.12 -26.25 -2.83
CA LEU A 11 -1.57 -26.97 -3.98
C LEU A 11 -0.67 -28.12 -3.50
N LYS A 12 -0.75 -29.27 -4.18
CA LYS A 12 0.23 -30.35 -4.01
C LYS A 12 1.56 -29.89 -4.59
N SER A 13 2.66 -30.22 -3.91
CA SER A 13 4.01 -29.83 -4.32
C SER A 13 4.15 -28.31 -4.54
N LEU A 14 3.50 -27.51 -3.70
CA LEU A 14 3.56 -26.05 -3.74
C LEU A 14 5.01 -25.57 -3.75
N ARG A 15 5.37 -24.82 -4.79
CA ARG A 15 6.65 -24.14 -4.94
C ARG A 15 6.39 -22.64 -5.08
N ILE A 16 7.20 -21.85 -4.37
CA ILE A 16 7.19 -20.39 -4.48
C ILE A 16 8.61 -19.94 -4.74
N THR A 17 8.80 -19.29 -5.88
CA THR A 17 10.06 -18.67 -6.28
C THR A 17 9.91 -17.16 -6.16
N ALA A 18 10.76 -16.53 -5.36
CA ALA A 18 10.82 -15.09 -5.28
C ALA A 18 11.94 -14.54 -6.16
N SER A 19 11.67 -13.46 -6.87
CA SER A 19 12.65 -12.76 -7.71
C SER A 19 12.52 -11.25 -7.54
N GLN A 20 13.64 -10.55 -7.71
CA GLN A 20 13.71 -9.11 -7.78
C GLN A 20 14.80 -8.75 -8.77
N GLU A 21 14.49 -7.87 -9.71
CA GLU A 21 15.50 -7.32 -10.61
C GLU A 21 16.27 -6.24 -9.86
N LEU A 22 17.59 -6.38 -9.85
CA LEU A 22 18.52 -5.43 -9.23
C LEU A 22 19.03 -4.49 -10.33
N ALA A 23 19.08 -3.19 -10.05
CA ALA A 23 19.69 -2.24 -10.98
C ALA A 23 21.19 -2.56 -11.11
N SER A 24 21.69 -2.59 -12.34
CA SER A 24 23.13 -2.64 -12.63
C SER A 24 23.64 -1.23 -12.93
N GLU A 25 24.75 -0.83 -12.31
CA GLU A 25 25.38 0.50 -12.45
C GLU A 25 25.83 0.86 -13.89
N ASP A 26 25.85 -0.09 -14.83
CA ASP A 26 26.52 0.10 -16.13
C ASP A 26 25.63 0.66 -17.27
N ALA A 27 24.41 1.13 -16.96
CA ALA A 27 23.47 1.65 -17.97
C ALA A 27 23.30 3.17 -17.98
N SER A 28 24.13 3.93 -17.24
CA SER A 28 24.05 5.41 -17.22
C SER A 28 25.42 6.06 -17.36
N GLY A 29 26.19 5.64 -18.35
CA GLY A 29 27.26 6.47 -18.88
C GLY A 29 26.67 7.70 -19.57
N GLN A 30 26.54 8.80 -18.81
CA GLN A 30 26.37 10.21 -19.20
C GLN A 30 25.27 10.89 -18.35
N SER A 31 25.71 11.53 -17.26
CA SER A 31 25.31 12.88 -16.81
C SER A 31 25.21 12.94 -15.29
N SER A 32 26.28 13.46 -14.70
CA SER A 32 26.38 13.92 -13.32
C SER A 32 25.23 14.86 -12.94
N SER A 33 24.51 14.54 -11.87
CA SER A 33 24.01 15.50 -10.86
C SER A 33 23.21 14.79 -9.77
N THR A 34 23.71 14.85 -8.54
CA THR A 34 23.00 14.72 -7.24
C THR A 34 22.21 13.44 -6.95
N ASP A 35 22.64 12.72 -5.91
CA ASP A 35 21.96 11.84 -4.94
C ASP A 35 20.42 11.75 -4.88
N GLN A 36 19.70 11.65 -6.00
CA GLN A 36 18.25 11.45 -6.04
C GLN A 36 17.83 10.62 -7.25
N ALA A 37 17.93 9.29 -7.13
CA ALA A 37 17.07 8.36 -7.87
C ALA A 37 17.07 6.93 -7.28
N GLU A 38 17.09 6.75 -5.96
CA GLU A 38 16.77 5.44 -5.33
C GLU A 38 15.25 5.16 -5.30
N THR A 39 14.45 5.83 -6.13
CA THR A 39 13.04 5.52 -6.36
C THR A 39 12.83 4.33 -7.32
N GLY A 40 13.90 3.60 -7.66
CA GLY A 40 13.91 2.52 -8.66
C GLY A 40 13.91 1.09 -8.11
N ILE A 41 13.65 0.86 -6.81
CA ILE A 41 13.59 -0.53 -6.31
C ILE A 41 12.37 -1.23 -6.92
N LYS A 42 12.63 -2.05 -7.93
CA LYS A 42 11.62 -2.88 -8.61
C LYS A 42 10.92 -3.78 -7.59
N ALA A 43 9.60 -3.89 -7.73
CA ALA A 43 8.77 -4.72 -6.86
C ALA A 43 9.25 -6.18 -6.88
N LYS A 44 9.25 -6.83 -5.71
CA LYS A 44 9.50 -8.28 -5.67
C LYS A 44 8.37 -9.01 -6.36
N THR A 45 8.71 -10.08 -7.08
CA THR A 45 7.76 -10.94 -7.76
C THR A 45 7.81 -12.33 -7.13
N LEU A 46 6.65 -12.96 -6.95
CA LEU A 46 6.51 -14.33 -6.48
C LEU A 46 5.85 -15.17 -7.56
N ALA A 47 6.61 -16.11 -8.14
CA ALA A 47 6.06 -17.14 -9.01
C ALA A 47 5.64 -18.34 -8.16
N VAL A 48 4.36 -18.70 -8.24
CA VAL A 48 3.77 -19.81 -7.49
C VAL A 48 3.42 -20.91 -8.47
N SER A 49 3.76 -22.15 -8.12
CA SER A 49 3.35 -23.33 -8.88
C SER A 49 3.02 -24.53 -8.00
N GLY A 50 2.23 -25.45 -8.54
CA GLY A 50 1.88 -26.70 -7.88
C GLY A 50 0.81 -27.46 -8.65
N PHE A 51 0.23 -28.48 -8.01
CA PHE A 51 -0.80 -29.32 -8.62
C PHE A 51 -2.12 -29.26 -7.87
N LEU A 52 -3.22 -29.28 -8.63
CA LEU A 52 -4.59 -29.32 -8.12
C LEU A 52 -5.34 -30.46 -8.79
N THR A 53 -5.95 -31.35 -8.02
CA THR A 53 -6.67 -32.52 -8.58
C THR A 53 -7.97 -32.11 -9.25
N PHE A 54 -8.43 -32.86 -10.26
CA PHE A 54 -9.69 -32.56 -10.98
C PHE A 54 -10.93 -32.54 -10.08
N THR A 55 -10.88 -33.24 -8.94
CA THR A 55 -11.92 -33.18 -7.91
C THR A 55 -12.09 -31.81 -7.24
N GLN A 56 -11.10 -30.92 -7.39
CA GLN A 56 -11.09 -29.58 -6.80
C GLN A 56 -11.37 -28.50 -7.85
N ALA A 57 -12.29 -28.76 -8.78
CA ALA A 57 -12.65 -27.82 -9.84
C ALA A 57 -13.12 -26.46 -9.29
N GLU A 58 -13.85 -26.45 -8.16
CA GLU A 58 -14.28 -25.22 -7.50
C GLU A 58 -13.10 -24.37 -7.01
N HIS A 59 -12.05 -25.00 -6.46
CA HIS A 59 -10.84 -24.28 -6.05
C HIS A 59 -10.10 -23.69 -7.26
N LEU A 60 -10.13 -24.37 -8.42
CA LEU A 60 -9.54 -23.83 -9.63
C LEU A 60 -10.30 -22.58 -10.09
N ALA A 61 -11.62 -22.66 -10.15
CA ALA A 61 -12.48 -21.53 -10.53
C ALA A 61 -12.25 -20.32 -9.60
N GLN A 62 -12.27 -20.54 -8.28
CA GLN A 62 -12.00 -19.49 -7.29
C GLN A 62 -10.63 -18.83 -7.49
N LEU A 63 -9.60 -19.60 -7.84
CA LEU A 63 -8.27 -19.04 -8.08
C LEU A 63 -8.26 -18.11 -9.32
N PHE A 64 -8.98 -18.48 -10.38
CA PHE A 64 -9.14 -17.63 -11.56
C PHE A 64 -9.98 -16.39 -11.26
N ASP A 65 -11.09 -16.53 -10.53
CA ASP A 65 -11.92 -15.40 -10.09
C ASP A 65 -11.09 -14.38 -9.30
N MET A 66 -10.22 -14.84 -8.40
CA MET A 66 -9.31 -13.96 -7.66
C MET A 66 -8.27 -13.28 -8.55
N ALA A 67 -7.76 -13.97 -9.57
CA ALA A 67 -6.82 -13.39 -10.52
C ALA A 67 -7.47 -12.32 -11.40
N GLU A 68 -8.76 -12.51 -11.71
CA GLU A 68 -9.56 -11.60 -12.52
C GLU A 68 -10.20 -10.47 -11.71
N ALA A 69 -10.27 -10.59 -10.39
CA ALA A 69 -10.89 -9.61 -9.52
C ALA A 69 -10.27 -8.21 -9.70
N THR A 70 -11.16 -7.22 -9.86
CA THR A 70 -10.82 -5.81 -9.90
C THR A 70 -11.70 -5.01 -8.94
N GLU A 71 -11.14 -3.96 -8.35
CA GLU A 71 -11.82 -3.01 -7.48
C GLU A 71 -11.47 -1.60 -7.96
N SER A 72 -12.49 -0.77 -8.20
CA SER A 72 -12.32 0.60 -8.72
C SER A 72 -11.43 0.70 -9.97
N GLY A 73 -11.52 -0.29 -10.87
CA GLY A 73 -10.75 -0.32 -12.12
C GLY A 73 -9.30 -0.80 -11.99
N ALA A 74 -8.85 -1.21 -10.80
CA ALA A 74 -7.53 -1.78 -10.57
C ALA A 74 -7.62 -3.24 -10.09
N ARG A 75 -6.55 -4.03 -10.30
CA ARG A 75 -6.48 -5.41 -9.76
C ARG A 75 -6.54 -5.39 -8.24
N VAL A 76 -7.33 -6.30 -7.67
CA VAL A 76 -7.46 -6.42 -6.21
C VAL A 76 -6.10 -6.73 -5.57
N ILE A 77 -5.85 -6.09 -4.43
CA ILE A 77 -4.67 -6.32 -3.59
C ILE A 77 -5.03 -7.32 -2.50
N PHE A 78 -4.23 -8.37 -2.39
CA PHE A 78 -4.39 -9.44 -1.41
C PHE A 78 -3.28 -9.35 -0.37
N ARG A 79 -3.64 -9.53 0.90
CA ARG A 79 -2.69 -9.79 1.97
C ARG A 79 -2.15 -11.21 1.79
N ILE A 80 -0.84 -11.37 1.67
CA ILE A 80 -0.22 -12.69 1.50
C ILE A 80 0.31 -13.23 2.84
N SER A 81 0.18 -14.54 3.04
CA SER A 81 0.86 -15.26 4.12
C SER A 81 1.47 -16.56 3.61
N ASN A 82 2.79 -16.67 3.79
CA ASN A 82 3.62 -17.82 3.46
C ASN A 82 5.04 -17.59 4.03
N HIS A 83 5.84 -18.65 4.19
CA HIS A 83 7.22 -18.57 4.70
C HIS A 83 8.13 -17.69 3.82
N THR A 84 8.14 -17.89 2.49
CA THR A 84 8.93 -17.10 1.53
C THR A 84 8.52 -15.63 1.54
N ALA A 85 7.22 -15.33 1.49
CA ALA A 85 6.71 -13.96 1.55
C ALA A 85 7.09 -13.27 2.87
N SER A 86 6.95 -13.97 4.00
CA SER A 86 7.30 -13.46 5.32
C SER A 86 8.80 -13.18 5.45
N ALA A 87 9.65 -14.10 4.97
CA ALA A 87 11.10 -13.94 4.98
C ALA A 87 11.58 -12.74 4.15
N LEU A 88 10.84 -12.36 3.11
CA LEU A 88 11.16 -11.24 2.23
C LEU A 88 10.41 -9.95 2.58
N GLY A 89 9.62 -9.95 3.66
CA GLY A 89 8.82 -8.80 4.08
C GLY A 89 7.65 -8.45 3.15
N VAL A 90 7.26 -9.34 2.23
CA VAL A 90 6.16 -9.13 1.29
C VAL A 90 4.83 -9.35 2.02
N LYS A 91 4.07 -8.28 2.22
CA LYS A 91 2.78 -8.31 2.96
C LYS A 91 1.56 -8.25 2.04
N GLN A 92 1.68 -7.54 0.93
CA GLN A 92 0.60 -7.30 -0.01
C GLN A 92 1.07 -7.64 -1.42
N VAL A 93 0.18 -8.26 -2.18
CA VAL A 93 0.44 -8.70 -3.55
C VAL A 93 -0.78 -8.51 -4.41
N ARG A 94 -0.58 -8.46 -5.72
CA ARG A 94 -1.65 -8.58 -6.72
C ARG A 94 -1.25 -9.60 -7.78
N PHE A 95 -2.23 -10.24 -8.40
CA PHE A 95 -1.95 -11.06 -9.58
C PHE A 95 -1.33 -10.19 -10.69
N SER A 96 -0.31 -10.74 -11.34
CA SER A 96 0.42 -10.08 -12.41
C SER A 96 0.86 -11.09 -13.46
N SER A 97 1.26 -10.58 -14.64
CA SER A 97 1.76 -11.38 -15.77
C SER A 97 0.76 -12.41 -16.32
N LYS A 98 0.60 -13.56 -15.66
CA LYS A 98 -0.20 -14.69 -16.15
C LYS A 98 -0.62 -15.59 -14.98
N ILE A 99 -1.79 -16.20 -15.12
CA ILE A 99 -2.23 -17.43 -14.43
C ILE A 99 -2.50 -18.50 -15.49
N GLU A 100 -2.11 -19.73 -15.21
CA GLU A 100 -2.32 -20.87 -16.10
C GLU A 100 -2.64 -22.15 -15.32
N ALA A 101 -3.39 -23.03 -15.96
CA ALA A 101 -3.71 -24.36 -15.47
C ALA A 101 -3.63 -25.33 -16.65
N VAL A 102 -2.68 -26.25 -16.60
CA VAL A 102 -2.44 -27.24 -17.66
C VAL A 102 -2.92 -28.60 -17.20
N GLU A 103 -3.85 -29.20 -17.93
CA GLU A 103 -4.35 -30.54 -17.63
C GLU A 103 -3.28 -31.62 -17.80
N GLN A 104 -3.24 -32.54 -16.85
CA GLN A 104 -2.42 -33.75 -16.89
C GLN A 104 -3.34 -34.98 -16.87
N GLN A 105 -3.53 -35.61 -18.03
CA GLN A 105 -4.46 -36.73 -18.19
C GLN A 105 -4.06 -37.95 -17.33
N THR A 106 -2.75 -38.27 -17.29
CA THR A 106 -2.23 -39.44 -16.57
C THR A 106 -2.49 -39.37 -15.06
N THR A 107 -2.35 -38.18 -14.47
CA THR A 107 -2.47 -37.94 -13.03
C THR A 107 -3.80 -37.31 -12.63
N ARG A 108 -4.67 -36.98 -13.60
CA ARG A 108 -5.99 -36.34 -13.42
C ARG A 108 -5.94 -35.11 -12.52
N GLN A 109 -5.01 -34.22 -12.83
CA GLN A 109 -4.77 -32.97 -12.10
C GLN A 109 -4.38 -31.85 -13.06
N TRP A 110 -4.53 -30.61 -12.63
CA TRP A 110 -3.96 -29.44 -13.28
C TRP A 110 -2.60 -29.13 -12.68
N SER A 111 -1.61 -28.83 -13.54
CA SER A 111 -0.42 -28.08 -13.17
C SER A 111 -0.78 -26.60 -13.20
N VAL A 112 -0.83 -25.98 -12.03
CA VAL A 112 -1.23 -24.59 -11.85
C VAL A 112 0.01 -23.73 -11.62
N SER A 113 0.11 -22.62 -12.33
CA SER A 113 1.15 -21.61 -12.13
C SER A 113 0.58 -20.20 -12.23
N PHE A 114 1.05 -19.29 -11.39
CA PHE A 114 0.68 -17.89 -11.46
C PHE A 114 1.76 -17.00 -10.87
N THR A 115 1.70 -15.72 -11.23
CA THR A 115 2.65 -14.72 -10.74
C THR A 115 1.95 -13.66 -9.90
N LEU A 116 2.59 -13.32 -8.79
CA LEU A 116 2.15 -12.27 -7.87
C LEU A 116 3.21 -11.16 -7.83
N SER A 117 2.80 -9.91 -8.00
CA SER A 117 3.67 -8.74 -7.81
C SER A 117 3.44 -8.17 -6.42
N GLU A 118 4.53 -7.86 -5.70
CA GLU A 118 4.49 -7.07 -4.47
C GLU A 118 3.79 -5.73 -4.73
N CYS A 119 2.84 -5.39 -3.87
CA CYS A 119 2.25 -4.06 -3.78
C CYS A 119 2.78 -3.40 -2.52
N ARG A 120 3.63 -2.38 -2.67
CA ARG A 120 3.96 -1.51 -1.55
C ARG A 120 2.84 -0.48 -1.45
N SER A 121 2.06 -0.54 -0.38
CA SER A 121 1.23 0.60 -0.02
C SER A 121 2.20 1.77 0.17
N VAL A 122 2.02 2.86 -0.58
CA VAL A 122 2.76 4.09 -0.33
C VAL A 122 2.55 4.39 1.16
N PRO A 123 3.59 4.56 1.99
CA PRO A 123 3.37 5.14 3.31
C PRO A 123 2.73 6.49 3.04
N GLU A 124 1.44 6.57 3.34
CA GLU A 124 0.84 7.76 3.92
C GLU A 124 1.53 9.05 3.48
N LYS A 125 1.29 9.48 2.24
CA LYS A 125 1.44 10.89 1.85
C LYS A 125 0.31 11.71 2.50
N VAL A 126 0.08 11.43 3.79
CA VAL A 126 -0.79 12.06 4.78
C VAL A 126 0.04 12.26 6.05
N GLU A 127 1.36 12.38 5.93
CA GLU A 127 2.09 13.22 6.86
C GLU A 127 1.54 14.63 6.66
N GLU A 128 0.66 15.02 7.58
CA GLU A 128 0.67 16.34 8.18
C GLU A 128 0.97 17.48 7.19
N ARG A 129 0.04 17.74 6.27
CA ARG A 129 -0.36 19.14 6.10
C ARG A 129 -1.40 19.46 7.16
N THR A 130 -0.95 19.41 8.41
CA THR A 130 -1.37 20.38 9.42
C THR A 130 -1.47 21.71 8.70
N PRO A 131 -2.65 22.37 8.66
CA PRO A 131 -2.69 23.73 8.14
C PRO A 131 -1.61 24.51 8.91
N PRO A 132 -0.74 25.28 8.23
CA PRO A 132 0.29 26.03 8.94
C PRO A 132 -0.38 26.83 10.04
N ALA A 133 0.06 26.63 11.29
CA ALA A 133 -0.32 27.50 12.37
C ALA A 133 -0.02 28.93 11.91
N GLU A 134 -1.04 29.79 11.95
CA GLU A 134 -0.92 31.18 11.55
C GLU A 134 0.27 31.80 12.28
N ALA A 135 1.27 32.23 11.51
CA ALA A 135 2.41 32.95 12.03
C ALA A 135 1.87 34.23 12.69
N ASN A 136 2.02 34.33 14.02
CA ASN A 136 1.73 35.54 14.77
C ASN A 136 2.68 36.64 14.29
N GLN A 137 2.21 37.49 13.36
CA GLN A 137 2.93 38.67 12.93
C GLN A 137 2.84 39.74 14.02
N GLN A 138 3.85 39.76 14.88
CA GLN A 138 4.07 40.83 15.83
C GLN A 138 5.12 41.77 15.25
N GLY A 139 4.69 42.95 14.78
CA GLY A 139 5.62 44.07 14.59
C GLY A 139 5.30 45.09 13.49
N GLY A 140 4.35 45.99 13.77
CA GLY A 140 4.54 47.42 13.48
C GLY A 140 3.91 48.01 12.23
N LYS A 141 2.74 48.66 12.40
CA LYS A 141 2.52 50.10 12.16
C LYS A 141 1.06 50.48 12.46
N SER A 142 0.89 51.16 13.59
CA SER A 142 -0.09 52.22 13.88
C SER A 142 -1.46 52.20 13.20
N ASN A 143 -2.49 51.82 13.96
CA ASN A 143 -3.65 52.70 14.13
C ASN A 143 -4.32 52.41 15.49
N VAL A 144 -4.07 53.28 16.47
CA VAL A 144 -4.70 53.22 17.79
C VAL A 144 -6.09 53.81 17.64
N GLN A 145 -7.13 52.97 17.71
CA GLN A 145 -8.51 53.43 17.81
C GLN A 145 -8.87 53.54 19.29
N TYR A 146 -9.01 54.77 19.77
CA TYR A 146 -9.44 55.06 21.13
C TYR A 146 -10.90 54.61 21.30
N ALA A 147 -11.12 53.49 21.97
CA ALA A 147 -12.44 53.14 22.50
C ALA A 147 -12.70 54.00 23.75
N ASN A 148 -13.87 54.64 23.77
CA ASN A 148 -14.34 55.57 24.81
C ASN A 148 -14.17 54.99 26.22
N ILE A 149 -13.26 55.58 27.01
CA ILE A 149 -12.97 55.20 28.40
C ILE A 149 -14.16 55.50 29.35
N GLY A 150 -15.16 56.26 28.89
CA GLY A 150 -16.35 56.62 29.69
C GLY A 150 -17.24 55.43 30.07
N ASP A 151 -17.44 54.46 29.18
CA ASP A 151 -18.45 53.41 29.38
C ASP A 151 -18.00 52.28 30.30
N HIS A 152 -16.69 52.11 30.52
CA HIS A 152 -16.14 51.03 31.34
C HIS A 152 -15.96 51.40 32.81
N LEU A 153 -15.94 52.71 33.15
CA LEU A 153 -15.84 53.14 34.55
C LEU A 153 -17.19 53.00 35.26
N GLN A 154 -18.32 53.23 34.59
CA GLN A 154 -19.63 53.21 35.23
C GLN A 154 -20.07 51.81 35.67
N LYS A 155 -19.77 50.77 34.89
CA LYS A 155 -20.12 49.38 35.23
C LYS A 155 -19.34 48.81 36.41
N ASN A 156 -18.12 49.28 36.67
CA ASN A 156 -17.30 48.83 37.80
C ASN A 156 -17.68 49.52 39.13
N PHE A 157 -18.32 50.70 39.09
CA PHE A 157 -18.82 51.37 40.30
C PHE A 157 -20.21 50.90 40.73
N GLU A 158 -21.02 50.33 39.83
CA GLU A 158 -22.34 49.77 40.17
C GLU A 158 -22.26 48.42 40.89
N SER A 159 -21.21 47.61 40.66
CA SER A 159 -21.01 46.33 41.36
C SER A 159 -20.51 46.46 42.80
N LEU A 160 -20.18 47.68 43.25
CA LEU A 160 -19.69 47.98 44.61
C LEU A 160 -20.74 48.68 45.50
N ARG A 161 -21.98 48.84 45.04
CA ARG A 161 -23.07 49.48 45.81
C ARG A 161 -24.25 48.57 46.17
N THR A 162 -24.14 47.26 45.96
CA THR A 162 -25.17 46.31 46.40
C THR A 162 -24.61 45.38 47.46
N VAL A 163 -24.72 45.82 48.72
CA VAL A 163 -24.88 44.98 49.91
C VAL A 163 -26.31 45.16 50.38
#